data_AF-A0A3B8RMD6-F1
#
_entry.id   AF-A0A3B8RMD6-F1
#
_cell.length_a   1.000
_cell.length_b   1.000
_cell.length_c   1.000
_cell.angle_alpha   90.00
_cell.angle_beta   90.00
_cell.angle_gamma   90.00
#
_symmetry.space_group_name_H-M   'P 1'
#
loop_
_entity.id
_entity.type
_entity.pdbx_description
1 polymer ?
#
loop_
_entity_poly.entity_id
_entity_poly.type
_entity_poly.pdbx_seq_one_letter_code
_entity_poly.pdbx_strand_id
1 'polypeptide(L)'
;SAIEMAVVSNASGLMPASDGLQFPPCGVDDLARVLQPRESGGVLSHRGQVEVISSLERDGRPVFRDLRWGVYVTMAGDSAYVRRCFKEYGLVTDPSGEFTAMYKPFHLIGLELGISVASVGLRAEPTASPIDWYADVVATAKRDLKAGESLDGEGGFTVYGRLMTAADSLRLGGLPLGLAHGIKLKRAVKSGAPLRWSDVHVDSKDPSVRFRKSMEADFKKGISRG
;
A
#
# COMPACT_ATOMS: atom_id res chain seq x y z
N SER A 1 2.08 6.87 1.15
CA SER A 1 1.97 5.80 0.15
C SER A 1 1.83 4.39 0.71
N ALA A 2 2.81 3.81 1.42
CA ALA A 2 2.70 2.42 1.90
C ALA A 2 1.53 2.20 2.87
N ILE A 3 1.32 3.11 3.83
CA ILE A 3 0.18 3.07 4.77
C ILE A 3 -1.15 3.13 4.03
N GLU A 4 -1.29 4.05 3.07
CA GLU A 4 -2.51 4.20 2.28
C GLU A 4 -2.83 2.94 1.48
N MET A 5 -1.82 2.32 0.85
CA MET A 5 -2.03 1.06 0.11
C MET A 5 -2.28 -0.13 1.02
N ALA A 6 -1.72 -0.15 2.24
CA ALA A 6 -2.09 -1.15 3.24
C ALA A 6 -3.57 -1.01 3.64
N VAL A 7 -4.07 0.22 3.80
CA VAL A 7 -5.50 0.47 4.06
C VAL A 7 -6.36 0.00 2.88
N VAL A 8 -6.01 0.36 1.65
CA VAL A 8 -6.74 -0.11 0.44
C VAL A 8 -6.75 -1.64 0.38
N SER A 9 -5.58 -2.27 0.56
CA SER A 9 -5.45 -3.72 0.57
C SER A 9 -6.34 -4.37 1.64
N ASN A 10 -6.24 -3.90 2.88
CA ASN A 10 -7.00 -4.44 4.01
C ASN A 10 -8.52 -4.19 3.90
N ALA A 11 -8.98 -3.22 3.12
CA ALA A 11 -10.40 -2.93 2.89
C ALA A 11 -10.98 -3.56 1.61
N SER A 12 -10.13 -4.05 0.68
CA SER A 12 -10.58 -4.53 -0.64
C SER A 12 -10.19 -5.98 -0.97
N GLY A 13 -9.21 -6.55 -0.26
CA GLY A 13 -8.63 -7.85 -0.60
C GLY A 13 -7.61 -7.81 -1.75
N LEU A 14 -7.32 -6.64 -2.33
CA LEU A 14 -6.20 -6.47 -3.24
C LEU A 14 -4.88 -6.69 -2.49
N MET A 15 -3.89 -7.30 -3.14
CA MET A 15 -2.66 -7.76 -2.49
C MET A 15 -1.45 -6.88 -2.84
N PRO A 16 -0.49 -6.69 -1.92
CA PRO A 16 0.80 -6.09 -2.26
C PRO A 16 1.63 -6.99 -3.18
N ALA A 17 2.47 -6.38 -4.02
CA ALA A 17 3.57 -7.10 -4.65
C ALA A 17 4.58 -7.61 -3.61
N SER A 18 5.25 -8.72 -3.89
CA SER A 18 6.27 -9.33 -3.02
C SER A 18 7.42 -8.38 -2.66
N ASP A 19 7.81 -7.52 -3.61
CA ASP A 19 8.91 -6.57 -3.42
C ASP A 19 8.45 -5.21 -2.84
N GLY A 20 7.16 -5.03 -2.61
CA GLY A 20 6.54 -3.77 -2.25
C GLY A 20 6.23 -2.88 -3.46
N LEU A 21 5.77 -1.66 -3.18
CA LEU A 21 5.38 -0.68 -4.19
C LEU A 21 6.53 -0.30 -5.11
N GLN A 22 6.28 -0.27 -6.43
CA GLN A 22 7.31 0.03 -7.43
C GLN A 22 7.33 1.49 -7.87
N PHE A 23 6.27 2.25 -7.58
CA PHE A 23 6.15 3.66 -7.97
C PHE A 23 6.42 3.90 -9.46
N PRO A 24 5.76 3.18 -10.40
CA PRO A 24 5.94 3.44 -11.83
C PRO A 24 5.55 4.89 -12.16
N PRO A 25 6.39 5.65 -12.89
CA PRO A 25 5.99 6.91 -13.48
C PRO A 25 4.83 6.65 -14.45
N CYS A 26 3.68 7.30 -14.23
CA CYS A 26 2.49 7.06 -15.03
C CYS A 26 1.55 8.27 -14.99
N GLY A 27 1.23 8.82 -16.16
CA GLY A 27 0.17 9.81 -16.30
C GLY A 27 -1.20 9.14 -16.36
N VAL A 28 -2.27 9.92 -16.15
CA VAL A 28 -3.65 9.39 -16.15
C VAL A 28 -4.05 8.73 -17.46
N ASP A 29 -3.47 9.17 -18.58
CA ASP A 29 -3.79 8.65 -19.92
C ASP A 29 -3.11 7.31 -20.21
N ASP A 30 -2.10 6.92 -19.41
CA ASP A 30 -1.33 5.69 -19.56
C ASP A 30 -1.72 4.58 -18.57
N LEU A 31 -2.66 4.86 -17.65
CA LEU A 31 -3.01 3.98 -16.54
C LEU A 31 -3.35 2.56 -17.01
N ALA A 32 -4.23 2.43 -18.00
CA ALA A 32 -4.69 1.14 -18.52
C ALA A 32 -3.55 0.32 -19.15
N ARG A 33 -2.56 0.99 -19.74
CA ARG A 33 -1.41 0.34 -20.39
C ARG A 33 -0.34 -0.07 -19.38
N VAL A 34 -0.05 0.78 -18.40
CA VAL A 34 1.06 0.57 -17.46
C VAL A 34 0.63 -0.32 -16.29
N LEU A 35 -0.54 -0.07 -15.68
CA LEU A 35 -1.01 -0.73 -14.46
C LEU A 35 -1.85 -1.97 -14.77
N GLN A 36 -1.24 -2.88 -15.54
CA GLN A 36 -1.71 -4.24 -15.81
C GLN A 36 -0.58 -5.25 -15.52
N PRO A 37 -0.87 -6.56 -15.44
CA PRO A 37 0.16 -7.58 -15.23
C PRO A 37 1.24 -7.58 -16.32
N ARG A 38 2.47 -7.98 -15.96
CA ARG A 38 3.58 -8.14 -16.91
C ARG A 38 3.26 -9.08 -18.07
N GLU A 39 2.51 -10.15 -17.81
CA GLU A 39 2.02 -11.08 -18.84
C GLU A 39 1.10 -10.41 -19.88
N SER A 40 0.47 -9.28 -19.53
CA SER A 40 -0.35 -8.46 -20.42
C SER A 40 0.42 -7.23 -20.96
N GLY A 41 1.72 -7.12 -20.70
CA GLY A 41 2.58 -6.03 -21.17
C GLY A 41 2.68 -4.82 -20.24
N GLY A 42 2.13 -4.89 -19.02
CA GLY A 42 2.26 -3.84 -18.00
C GLY A 42 3.40 -4.09 -17.01
N VAL A 43 3.32 -3.44 -15.84
CA VAL A 43 4.39 -3.48 -14.82
C VAL A 43 4.05 -4.30 -13.58
N LEU A 44 2.77 -4.62 -13.36
CA LEU A 44 2.32 -5.29 -12.13
C LEU A 44 2.80 -6.75 -12.10
N SER A 45 3.14 -7.22 -10.91
CA SER A 45 3.61 -8.59 -10.72
C SER A 45 2.47 -9.60 -10.86
N HIS A 46 1.24 -9.22 -10.50
CA HIS A 46 0.04 -10.07 -10.60
C HIS A 46 -1.24 -9.21 -10.75
N ARG A 47 -2.35 -9.84 -11.13
CA ARG A 47 -3.70 -9.24 -11.05
C ARG A 47 -4.13 -9.08 -9.60
N GLY A 48 -5.02 -8.11 -9.33
CA GLY A 48 -5.50 -7.82 -7.98
C GLY A 48 -4.42 -7.21 -7.09
N GLN A 49 -3.52 -6.39 -7.65
CA GLN A 49 -2.41 -5.77 -6.94
C GLN A 49 -2.74 -4.32 -6.54
N VAL A 50 -2.31 -3.88 -5.35
CA VAL A 50 -2.23 -2.45 -5.02
C VAL A 50 -0.92 -1.82 -5.50
N GLU A 51 -0.97 -0.62 -6.04
CA GLU A 51 0.23 0.11 -6.51
C GLU A 51 0.03 1.63 -6.39
N VAL A 52 1.13 2.36 -6.22
CA VAL A 52 1.16 3.84 -6.26
C VAL A 52 1.91 4.27 -7.51
N ILE A 53 1.42 5.28 -8.22
CA ILE A 53 2.12 5.83 -9.40
C ILE A 53 2.93 7.07 -9.00
N SER A 54 4.08 7.26 -9.66
CA SER A 54 4.95 8.41 -9.42
C SER A 54 4.53 9.60 -10.28
N SER A 55 4.54 10.80 -9.70
CA SER A 55 4.41 12.06 -10.45
C SER A 55 5.72 12.54 -11.07
N LEU A 56 6.81 11.80 -10.84
CA LEU A 56 8.12 12.07 -11.38
C LEU A 56 8.62 10.86 -12.18
N GLU A 57 9.24 11.15 -13.32
CA GLU A 57 10.05 10.21 -14.07
C GLU A 57 11.28 9.78 -13.24
N ARG A 58 11.93 8.68 -13.63
CA ARG A 58 13.13 8.18 -12.94
C ARG A 58 14.30 9.17 -12.98
N ASP A 59 14.33 10.05 -13.98
CA ASP A 59 15.31 11.13 -14.14
C ASP A 59 14.90 12.43 -13.41
N GLY A 60 13.76 12.43 -12.71
CA GLY A 60 13.26 13.56 -11.93
C GLY A 60 12.39 14.55 -12.71
N ARG A 61 12.19 14.37 -14.02
CA ARG A 61 11.24 15.20 -14.79
C ARG A 61 9.80 14.97 -14.31
N PRO A 62 8.91 15.96 -14.40
CA PRO A 62 7.50 15.74 -14.11
C PRO A 62 6.87 14.79 -15.14
N VAL A 63 6.03 13.87 -14.66
CA VAL A 63 5.17 13.05 -15.51
C VAL A 63 4.05 13.95 -16.06
N PHE A 64 3.78 13.85 -17.37
CA PHE A 64 2.69 14.61 -17.98
C PHE A 64 1.33 14.11 -17.46
N ARG A 65 0.46 15.06 -17.05
CA ARG A 65 -0.85 14.75 -16.45
C ARG A 65 -0.75 13.69 -15.35
N ASP A 66 0.16 13.92 -14.42
CA ASP A 66 0.29 13.08 -13.23
C ASP A 66 -0.97 13.11 -12.35
N LEU A 67 -1.04 12.15 -11.41
CA LEU A 67 -2.17 11.99 -10.50
C LEU A 67 -1.77 12.20 -9.03
N ARG A 68 -0.84 13.13 -8.75
CA ARG A 68 -0.29 13.34 -7.40
C ARG A 68 -1.34 13.56 -6.30
N TRP A 69 -2.49 14.16 -6.65
CA TRP A 69 -3.57 14.47 -5.71
C TRP A 69 -4.77 13.55 -5.83
N GLY A 70 -4.73 12.55 -6.71
CA GLY A 70 -5.88 11.76 -7.07
C GLY A 70 -5.76 10.30 -6.68
N VAL A 71 -6.75 9.53 -7.11
CA VAL A 71 -6.81 8.07 -6.96
C VAL A 71 -7.29 7.45 -8.27
N TYR A 72 -6.97 6.18 -8.47
CA TYR A 72 -7.36 5.45 -9.67
C TYR A 72 -7.76 4.01 -9.35
N VAL A 73 -8.42 3.37 -10.32
CA VAL A 73 -8.61 1.93 -10.40
C VAL A 73 -8.38 1.49 -11.84
N THR A 74 -7.58 0.45 -12.05
CA THR A 74 -7.49 -0.25 -13.34
C THR A 74 -8.33 -1.50 -13.29
N MET A 75 -9.03 -1.78 -14.38
CA MET A 75 -10.04 -2.83 -14.46
C MET A 75 -9.85 -3.62 -15.75
N ALA A 76 -10.05 -4.92 -15.70
CA ALA A 76 -10.05 -5.80 -16.86
C ALA A 76 -11.49 -6.13 -17.28
N GLY A 77 -11.73 -6.24 -18.58
CA GLY A 77 -12.99 -6.72 -19.12
C GLY A 77 -13.04 -8.24 -19.13
N ASP A 78 -13.85 -8.82 -18.25
CA ASP A 78 -13.97 -10.28 -18.08
C ASP A 78 -14.74 -11.00 -19.21
N SER A 79 -15.23 -10.26 -20.21
CA SER A 79 -15.87 -10.83 -21.39
C SER A 79 -15.69 -9.97 -22.63
N ALA A 80 -15.85 -10.57 -23.81
CA ALA A 80 -15.86 -9.84 -25.09
C ALA A 80 -16.95 -8.75 -25.13
N TYR A 81 -18.08 -8.96 -24.43
CA TYR A 81 -19.12 -7.96 -24.29
C TYR A 81 -18.62 -6.73 -23.54
N VAL A 82 -18.02 -6.91 -22.36
CA VAL A 82 -17.51 -5.79 -21.53
C VAL A 82 -16.41 -5.02 -22.26
N ARG A 83 -15.47 -5.73 -22.90
CA ARG A 83 -14.39 -5.09 -23.70
C ARG A 83 -14.94 -4.24 -24.85
N ARG A 84 -16.01 -4.72 -25.51
CA ARG A 84 -16.71 -3.94 -26.54
C ARG A 84 -17.36 -2.69 -25.95
N CYS A 85 -17.99 -2.80 -24.78
CA CYS A 85 -18.56 -1.64 -24.08
C CYS A 85 -17.51 -0.58 -23.73
N PHE A 86 -16.29 -0.98 -23.34
CA PHE A 86 -15.21 0.00 -23.10
C PHE A 86 -14.97 0.88 -24.32
N LYS A 87 -14.89 0.27 -25.51
CA LYS A 87 -14.74 0.98 -26.78
C LYS A 87 -15.97 1.82 -27.14
N GLU A 88 -17.17 1.25 -27.03
CA GLU A 88 -18.43 1.93 -27.38
C GLU A 88 -18.70 3.17 -26.51
N TYR A 89 -18.26 3.16 -25.24
CA TYR A 89 -18.38 4.29 -24.32
C TYR A 89 -17.20 5.27 -24.36
N GLY A 90 -16.19 5.00 -25.20
CA GLY A 90 -15.03 5.87 -25.36
C GLY A 90 -14.08 5.88 -24.16
N LEU A 91 -14.04 4.80 -23.37
CA LEU A 91 -13.03 4.64 -22.33
C LEU A 91 -11.65 4.49 -22.98
N VAL A 92 -10.64 5.09 -22.36
CA VAL A 92 -9.24 4.84 -22.72
C VAL A 92 -8.89 3.43 -22.31
N THR A 93 -8.39 2.64 -23.26
CA THR A 93 -7.96 1.26 -23.01
C THR A 93 -6.49 1.07 -23.32
N ASP A 94 -5.94 -0.05 -22.86
CA ASP A 94 -4.68 -0.57 -23.40
C ASP A 94 -4.85 -0.96 -24.90
N PRO A 95 -3.77 -1.22 -25.64
CA PRO A 95 -3.83 -1.59 -27.05
C PRO A 95 -4.69 -2.83 -27.37
N SER A 96 -4.85 -3.77 -26.43
CA SER A 96 -5.69 -4.95 -26.61
C SER A 96 -7.19 -4.67 -26.40
N GLY A 97 -7.54 -3.56 -25.74
CA GLY A 97 -8.90 -3.25 -25.32
C GLY A 97 -9.38 -4.05 -24.11
N GLU A 98 -8.50 -4.80 -23.44
CA GLU A 98 -8.84 -5.62 -22.29
C GLU A 98 -8.88 -4.81 -20.99
N PHE A 99 -7.98 -3.85 -20.84
CA PHE A 99 -7.83 -3.06 -19.63
C PHE A 99 -8.27 -1.62 -19.86
N THR A 100 -8.91 -1.04 -18.86
CA THR A 100 -9.25 0.38 -18.79
C THR A 100 -8.96 0.92 -17.41
N ALA A 101 -9.06 2.23 -17.23
CA ALA A 101 -8.86 2.89 -15.96
C ALA A 101 -9.89 3.98 -15.72
N MET A 102 -10.27 4.14 -14.45
CA MET A 102 -10.99 5.31 -13.97
C MET A 102 -10.12 6.02 -12.94
N TYR A 103 -10.18 7.35 -12.92
CA TYR A 103 -9.46 8.14 -11.94
C TYR A 103 -10.29 9.32 -11.46
N LYS A 104 -10.07 9.69 -10.19
CA LYS A 104 -10.55 10.93 -9.59
C LYS A 104 -9.32 11.83 -9.42
N PRO A 105 -9.27 13.01 -10.06
CA PRO A 105 -8.05 13.82 -10.12
C PRO A 105 -7.64 14.41 -8.76
N PHE A 106 -8.59 14.53 -7.84
CA PHE A 106 -8.37 15.09 -6.51
C PHE A 106 -9.14 14.30 -5.44
N HIS A 107 -8.55 14.15 -4.27
CA HIS A 107 -9.26 13.88 -3.02
C HIS A 107 -9.09 15.07 -2.08
N LEU A 108 -10.13 15.41 -1.31
CA LEU A 108 -10.14 16.66 -0.53
C LEU A 108 -9.87 16.44 0.97
N ILE A 109 -9.34 15.26 1.33
CA ILE A 109 -8.88 14.88 2.68
C ILE A 109 -9.91 15.28 3.75
N GLY A 110 -9.62 16.30 4.58
CA GLY A 110 -10.49 16.72 5.68
C GLY A 110 -11.81 17.32 5.22
N LEU A 111 -11.89 17.87 4.00
CA LEU A 111 -13.14 18.42 3.45
C LEU A 111 -14.15 17.32 3.09
N GLU A 112 -13.71 16.08 2.89
CA GLU A 112 -14.59 14.93 2.63
C GLU A 112 -15.03 14.22 3.94
N LEU A 113 -14.47 14.58 5.10
CA LEU A 113 -14.79 13.94 6.38
C LEU A 113 -16.29 14.03 6.73
N GLY A 114 -16.95 15.13 6.39
CA GLY A 114 -18.37 15.33 6.64
C GLY A 114 -19.26 14.28 5.98
N ILE A 115 -18.83 13.72 4.84
CA ILE A 115 -19.53 12.63 4.15
C ILE A 115 -19.52 11.36 5.01
N SER A 116 -18.37 11.00 5.59
CA SER A 116 -18.25 9.85 6.48
C SER A 116 -19.06 10.02 7.77
N VAL A 117 -19.07 11.23 8.35
CA VAL A 117 -19.89 11.55 9.53
C VAL A 117 -21.38 11.40 9.22
N ALA A 118 -21.84 11.93 8.08
CA ALA A 118 -23.23 11.79 7.65
C ALA A 118 -23.59 10.32 7.34
N SER A 119 -22.71 9.56 6.70
CA SER A 119 -22.93 8.14 6.41
C SER A 119 -23.14 7.32 7.69
N VAL A 120 -22.27 7.50 8.67
CA VAL A 120 -22.41 6.79 9.96
C VAL A 120 -23.63 7.29 10.73
N GLY A 121 -23.85 8.60 10.80
CA GLY A 121 -24.95 9.18 11.57
C GLY A 121 -26.35 8.90 11.01
N LEU A 122 -26.49 8.84 9.68
CA LEU A 122 -27.79 8.67 9.02
C LEU A 122 -28.06 7.25 8.55
N ARG A 123 -27.02 6.48 8.22
CA ARG A 123 -27.14 5.13 7.62
C ARG A 123 -26.50 4.03 8.47
N ALA A 124 -25.83 4.37 9.57
CA ALA A 124 -25.02 3.42 10.36
C ALA A 124 -23.99 2.66 9.50
N GLU A 125 -23.47 3.33 8.46
CA GLU A 125 -22.61 2.71 7.45
C GLU A 125 -21.24 3.39 7.41
N PRO A 126 -20.13 2.65 7.58
CA PRO A 126 -18.80 3.19 7.38
C PRO A 126 -18.53 3.42 5.88
N THR A 127 -17.81 4.48 5.55
CA THR A 127 -17.35 4.74 4.17
C THR A 127 -16.21 3.83 3.74
N ALA A 128 -15.46 3.27 4.70
CA ALA A 128 -14.50 2.18 4.53
C ALA A 128 -14.21 1.51 5.87
N SER A 129 -13.96 0.21 5.87
CA SER A 129 -13.46 -0.55 7.02
C SER A 129 -12.56 -1.70 6.56
N PRO A 130 -11.54 -2.08 7.33
CA PRO A 130 -10.77 -3.28 7.00
C PRO A 130 -11.69 -4.51 7.05
N ILE A 131 -11.57 -5.38 6.05
CA ILE A 131 -12.28 -6.67 5.98
C ILE A 131 -11.39 -7.81 6.51
N ASP A 132 -10.07 -7.69 6.37
CA ASP A 132 -9.06 -8.63 6.87
C ASP A 132 -7.69 -7.94 6.95
N TRP A 133 -6.65 -8.65 7.40
CA TRP A 133 -5.26 -8.21 7.41
C TRP A 133 -4.47 -8.85 6.25
N TYR A 134 -4.58 -8.25 5.07
CA TYR A 134 -3.88 -8.67 3.84
C TYR A 134 -2.48 -8.05 3.71
N ALA A 135 -2.30 -6.84 4.23
CA ALA A 135 -1.08 -6.06 4.08
C ALA A 135 -0.65 -5.39 5.38
N ASP A 136 0.66 -5.20 5.49
CA ASP A 136 1.31 -4.55 6.62
C ASP A 136 2.39 -3.56 6.13
N VAL A 137 2.74 -2.60 6.98
CA VAL A 137 3.79 -1.62 6.69
C VAL A 137 4.94 -1.79 7.67
N VAL A 138 6.04 -2.34 7.17
CA VAL A 138 7.22 -2.66 7.95
C VAL A 138 8.22 -1.50 7.87
N ALA A 139 8.72 -1.07 9.02
CA ALA A 139 9.80 -0.10 9.11
C ALA A 139 11.04 -0.64 8.39
N THR A 140 11.58 0.12 7.45
CA THR A 140 12.74 -0.27 6.63
C THR A 140 13.79 0.82 6.71
N ALA A 141 15.05 0.45 6.94
CA ALA A 141 16.13 1.41 7.16
C ALA A 141 16.39 2.26 5.90
N LYS A 142 16.43 3.59 6.05
CA LYS A 142 16.80 4.55 4.98
C LYS A 142 18.30 4.63 4.74
N ARG A 143 19.09 4.27 5.76
CA ARG A 143 20.54 4.28 5.77
C ARG A 143 21.06 3.21 6.71
N ASP A 144 22.38 3.05 6.78
CA ASP A 144 22.98 2.24 7.84
C ASP A 144 22.68 2.85 9.21
N LEU A 145 22.13 2.03 10.11
CA LEU A 145 21.76 2.36 11.48
C LEU A 145 22.67 1.62 12.45
N LYS A 146 23.06 2.28 13.54
CA LYS A 146 23.96 1.71 14.55
C LYS A 146 23.18 1.14 15.74
N ALA A 147 23.78 0.20 16.46
CA ALA A 147 23.24 -0.25 17.74
C ALA A 147 23.13 0.93 18.72
N GLY A 148 22.06 0.96 19.52
CA GLY A 148 21.76 2.03 20.48
C GLY A 148 21.11 3.27 19.91
N GLU A 149 21.07 3.43 18.58
CA GLU A 149 20.41 4.55 17.90
C GLU A 149 18.89 4.48 18.06
N SER A 150 18.24 5.63 18.22
CA SER A 150 16.77 5.75 18.25
C SER A 150 16.21 5.99 16.86
N LEU A 151 15.16 5.25 16.52
CA LEU A 151 14.40 5.47 15.30
C LEU A 151 13.53 6.72 15.43
N ASP A 152 13.51 7.54 14.40
CA ASP A 152 12.68 8.76 14.32
C ASP A 152 11.30 8.52 13.67
N GLY A 153 11.02 7.29 13.23
CA GLY A 153 9.70 6.87 12.76
C GLY A 153 9.34 7.36 11.35
N GLU A 154 8.04 7.41 11.07
CA GLU A 154 7.51 7.90 9.78
C GLU A 154 7.90 9.36 9.53
N GLY A 155 8.25 9.70 8.29
CA GLY A 155 8.65 11.06 7.89
C GLY A 155 10.07 11.48 8.32
N GLY A 156 10.72 10.72 9.21
CA GLY A 156 12.09 10.97 9.67
C GLY A 156 13.18 10.53 8.69
N PHE A 157 14.41 10.43 9.17
CA PHE A 157 15.62 10.09 8.41
C PHE A 157 16.11 8.66 8.63
N THR A 158 15.60 7.94 9.65
CA THR A 158 16.09 6.59 9.97
C THR A 158 15.36 5.50 9.19
N VAL A 159 14.04 5.62 9.01
CA VAL A 159 13.21 4.57 8.42
C VAL A 159 12.14 5.12 7.46
N TYR A 160 11.71 4.27 6.52
CA TYR A 160 10.50 4.45 5.71
C TYR A 160 9.60 3.21 5.84
N GLY A 161 8.35 3.33 5.42
CA GLY A 161 7.42 2.19 5.34
C GLY A 161 7.58 1.40 4.06
N ARG A 162 7.88 0.11 4.18
CA ARG A 162 7.77 -0.84 3.08
C ARG A 162 6.46 -1.61 3.20
N LEU A 163 5.62 -1.53 2.16
CA LEU A 163 4.42 -2.35 2.07
C LEU A 163 4.83 -3.81 1.87
N MET A 164 4.26 -4.71 2.66
CA MET A 164 4.44 -6.15 2.57
C MET A 164 3.09 -6.84 2.70
N THR A 165 2.97 -8.08 2.20
CA THR A 165 1.84 -8.92 2.60
C THR A 165 1.90 -9.13 4.13
N ALA A 166 0.74 -9.25 4.77
CA ALA A 166 0.68 -9.52 6.21
C ALA A 166 1.39 -10.83 6.57
N ALA A 167 1.25 -11.86 5.72
CA ALA A 167 1.93 -13.14 5.89
C ALA A 167 3.47 -13.00 5.87
N ASP A 168 4.03 -12.23 4.94
CA ASP A 168 5.47 -12.00 4.87
C ASP A 168 5.98 -11.16 6.04
N SER A 169 5.24 -10.14 6.46
CA SER A 169 5.56 -9.36 7.65
C SER A 169 5.59 -10.23 8.91
N LEU A 170 4.60 -11.10 9.09
CA LEU A 170 4.53 -12.04 10.21
C LEU A 170 5.69 -13.03 10.22
N ARG A 171 6.01 -13.60 9.05
CA ARG A 171 7.12 -14.55 8.87
C ARG A 171 8.47 -13.89 9.15
N LEU A 172 8.64 -12.64 8.74
CA LEU A 172 9.81 -11.83 9.03
C LEU A 172 9.91 -11.45 10.52
N GLY A 173 8.77 -11.32 11.20
CA GLY A 173 8.69 -10.66 12.50
C GLY A 173 8.91 -9.15 12.38
N GLY A 174 8.37 -8.54 11.33
CA GLY A 174 8.57 -7.14 10.97
C GLY A 174 8.14 -6.16 12.07
N LEU A 175 8.95 -5.13 12.30
CA LEU A 175 8.60 -4.00 13.17
C LEU A 175 7.63 -3.08 12.41
N PRO A 176 6.41 -2.83 12.92
CA PRO A 176 5.44 -1.97 12.23
C PRO A 176 5.91 -0.53 12.23
N LEU A 177 5.81 0.17 11.09
CA LEU A 177 6.25 1.56 10.98
C LEU A 177 5.55 2.45 12.02
N GLY A 178 4.24 2.28 12.22
CA GLY A 178 3.46 3.07 13.17
C GLY A 178 3.88 2.90 14.63
N LEU A 179 4.70 1.89 14.96
CA LEU A 179 5.25 1.67 16.30
C LEU A 179 6.75 1.92 16.36
N ALA A 180 7.39 2.35 15.27
CA ALA A 180 8.85 2.48 15.22
C ALA A 180 9.37 3.77 15.87
N HIS A 181 8.54 4.79 16.07
CA HIS A 181 8.98 6.08 16.58
C HIS A 181 9.53 5.99 18.02
N GLY A 182 10.70 6.57 18.25
CA GLY A 182 11.34 6.66 19.58
C GLY A 182 11.97 5.35 20.08
N ILE A 183 11.86 4.26 19.31
CA ILE A 183 12.37 2.95 19.70
C ILE A 183 13.89 2.87 19.48
N LYS A 184 14.62 2.31 20.45
CA LYS A 184 16.08 2.11 20.37
C LYS A 184 16.44 0.78 19.70
N LEU A 185 17.47 0.81 18.85
CA LEU A 185 18.06 -0.38 18.24
C LEU A 185 18.92 -1.19 19.22
N LYS A 186 18.76 -2.51 19.20
CA LYS A 186 19.62 -3.49 19.89
C LYS A 186 20.89 -3.80 19.10
N ARG A 187 20.80 -3.77 17.77
CA ARG A 187 21.89 -4.11 16.85
C ARG A 187 21.90 -3.18 15.64
N ALA A 188 23.02 -3.14 14.93
CA ALA A 188 23.12 -2.41 13.68
C ALA A 188 22.21 -3.03 12.60
N VAL A 189 21.66 -2.18 11.74
CA VAL A 189 20.79 -2.57 10.62
C VAL A 189 21.27 -1.84 9.36
N LYS A 190 21.41 -2.57 8.25
CA LYS A 190 21.90 -2.00 6.98
C LYS A 190 20.79 -1.26 6.24
N SER A 191 21.19 -0.26 5.44
CA SER A 191 20.28 0.47 4.54
C SER A 191 19.46 -0.51 3.69
N GLY A 192 18.17 -0.21 3.54
CA GLY A 192 17.22 -1.03 2.78
C GLY A 192 16.73 -2.30 3.48
N ALA A 193 17.30 -2.67 4.64
CA ALA A 193 16.84 -3.85 5.37
C ALA A 193 15.56 -3.54 6.18
N PRO A 194 14.53 -4.41 6.10
CA PRO A 194 13.35 -4.27 6.95
C PRO A 194 13.72 -4.63 8.40
N LEU A 195 13.27 -3.78 9.33
CA LEU A 195 13.50 -3.95 10.76
C LEU A 195 12.55 -5.00 11.32
N ARG A 196 13.03 -5.75 12.30
CA ARG A 196 12.28 -6.77 13.02
C ARG A 196 12.08 -6.38 14.47
N TRP A 197 11.08 -6.97 15.12
CA TRP A 197 10.90 -6.89 16.57
C TRP A 197 12.16 -7.29 17.37
N SER A 198 12.97 -8.21 16.84
CA SER A 198 14.24 -8.63 17.44
C SER A 198 15.32 -7.55 17.42
N ASP A 199 15.20 -6.56 16.53
CA ASP A 199 16.24 -5.57 16.28
C ASP A 199 16.16 -4.40 17.25
N VAL A 200 15.08 -4.33 18.03
CA VAL A 200 14.72 -3.15 18.82
C VAL A 200 14.35 -3.46 20.26
N HIS A 201 14.56 -2.49 21.14
CA HIS A 201 14.04 -2.49 22.51
C HIS A 201 12.57 -2.09 22.50
N VAL A 202 11.72 -3.00 22.93
CA VAL A 202 10.27 -2.83 22.90
C VAL A 202 9.76 -2.87 24.33
N ASP A 203 8.96 -1.89 24.72
CA ASP A 203 8.25 -1.95 25.99
C ASP A 203 7.02 -2.86 25.86
N SER A 204 7.08 -4.03 26.49
CA SER A 204 5.96 -4.99 26.53
C SER A 204 4.73 -4.49 27.31
N LYS A 205 4.86 -3.41 28.09
CA LYS A 205 3.75 -2.80 28.82
C LYS A 205 2.98 -1.78 27.98
N ASP A 206 3.56 -1.30 26.88
CA ASP A 206 2.90 -0.38 25.97
C ASP A 206 1.63 -1.02 25.40
N PRO A 207 0.45 -0.37 25.51
CA PRO A 207 -0.82 -0.94 25.09
C PRO A 207 -0.89 -1.17 23.58
N SER A 208 -0.26 -0.30 22.77
CA SER A 208 -0.23 -0.42 21.31
C SER A 208 0.64 -1.60 20.88
N VAL A 209 1.79 -1.79 21.53
CA VAL A 209 2.64 -2.97 21.34
C VAL A 209 1.88 -4.24 21.71
N ARG A 210 1.23 -4.28 22.87
CA ARG A 210 0.45 -5.43 23.31
C ARG A 210 -0.68 -5.78 22.35
N PHE A 211 -1.45 -4.77 21.91
CA PHE A 211 -2.53 -4.96 20.96
C PHE A 211 -2.01 -5.53 19.64
N ARG A 212 -0.95 -4.91 19.09
CA ARG A 212 -0.31 -5.39 17.86
C ARG A 212 0.21 -6.82 18.00
N LYS A 213 0.81 -7.18 19.13
CA LYS A 213 1.29 -8.54 19.39
C LYS A 213 0.15 -9.56 19.50
N SER A 214 -0.98 -9.17 20.10
CA SER A 214 -2.20 -10.00 20.12
C SER A 214 -2.72 -10.22 18.71
N MET A 215 -2.85 -9.14 17.92
CA MET A 215 -3.26 -9.20 16.51
C MET A 215 -2.35 -10.15 15.72
N GLU A 216 -1.03 -10.00 15.82
CA GLU A 216 -0.07 -10.92 15.16
C GLU A 216 -0.29 -12.38 15.56
N ALA A 217 -0.59 -12.66 16.83
CA ALA A 217 -0.84 -14.02 17.31
C ALA A 217 -2.16 -14.62 16.79
N ASP A 218 -3.20 -13.81 16.66
CA ASP A 218 -4.51 -14.26 16.17
C ASP A 218 -4.47 -14.57 14.67
N PHE A 219 -3.84 -13.70 13.86
CA PHE A 219 -3.70 -13.94 12.43
C PHE A 219 -2.72 -15.07 12.08
N LYS A 220 -1.70 -15.34 12.91
CA LYS A 220 -0.86 -16.55 12.75
C LYS A 220 -1.66 -17.85 12.83
N LYS A 221 -2.70 -17.90 13.68
CA LYS A 221 -3.58 -19.07 13.80
C LYS A 221 -4.52 -19.21 12.61
N GLY A 222 -4.90 -18.12 11.96
CA GLY A 222 -5.71 -18.11 10.74
C GLY A 222 -4.94 -18.60 9.51
N ILE A 223 -3.70 -18.14 9.33
CA ILE A 223 -2.83 -18.53 8.19
C ILE A 223 -2.46 -20.03 8.22
N SER A 224 -2.43 -20.65 9.39
CA SER A 224 -2.13 -22.09 9.52
C SER A 224 -3.34 -23.01 9.24
N ARG A 225 -4.50 -22.45 8.91
CA ARG A 225 -5.75 -23.18 8.64
C ARG A 225 -6.28 -23.04 7.20
N GLY A 226 -5.61 -22.27 6.35
CA GLY A 226 -5.89 -22.18 4.90
C GLY A 226 -4.81 -22.87 4.09
#